data_AF-A0A7X9A7W7-F1
#
_entry.id   AF-A0A7X9A7W7-F1
#
_cell.length_a   1.000
_cell.length_b   1.000
_cell.length_c   1.000
_cell.angle_alpha   90.00
_cell.angle_beta   90.00
_cell.angle_gamma   90.00
#
_symmetry.space_group_name_H-M   'P 1'
#
loop_
_entity.id
_entity.type
_entity.pdbx_description
1 polymer ?
#
loop_
_entity_poly.entity_id
_entity_poly.type
_entity_poly.pdbx_seq_one_letter_code
_entity_poly.pdbx_strand_id
1 'polypeptide(L)'
;MKVIIIAYEFPPLNVGGTARAFRFANFLPNYDIKPVVFTLHPASYLEVFENPKTDAAKLNQLDPRVELIQVKSENIISKKVNKIRNFLQTYFNFHKGVEAKYWKKNLNIE
;
A
#
# COMPACT_ATOMS: atom_id res chain seq x y z
N MET A 1 7.72 2.01 -23.41
CA MET A 1 8.21 2.76 -22.21
C MET A 1 8.00 1.92 -20.95
N LYS A 2 8.84 2.03 -19.90
CA LYS A 2 8.64 1.29 -18.63
C LYS A 2 8.26 2.23 -17.48
N VAL A 3 7.33 1.82 -16.63
CA VAL A 3 6.92 2.55 -15.43
C VAL A 3 7.01 1.64 -14.21
N ILE A 4 7.64 2.13 -13.14
CA ILE A 4 7.70 1.43 -11.86
C ILE A 4 6.50 1.85 -11.01
N ILE A 5 5.79 0.87 -10.48
CA ILE A 5 4.69 1.06 -9.54
C ILE A 5 5.11 0.42 -8.22
N ILE A 6 5.19 1.22 -7.15
CA ILE A 6 5.42 0.71 -5.79
C ILE A 6 4.04 0.58 -5.14
N ALA A 7 3.54 -0.64 -5.05
CA ALA A 7 2.22 -0.94 -4.51
C ALA A 7 2.36 -2.02 -3.45
N TYR A 8 2.50 -1.58 -2.19
CA TYR A 8 2.60 -2.48 -1.04
C TYR A 8 1.38 -3.42 -0.91
N GLU A 9 0.21 -2.93 -1.32
CA GLU A 9 -1.03 -3.68 -1.43
C GLU A 9 -1.34 -3.96 -2.91
N PHE A 10 -1.10 -5.19 -3.35
CA PHE A 10 -1.36 -5.65 -4.72
C PHE A 10 -1.81 -7.12 -4.71
N PRO A 11 -2.56 -7.60 -5.73
CA PRO A 11 -2.91 -9.02 -5.79
C PRO A 11 -1.69 -9.95 -5.65
N PRO A 12 -1.83 -11.08 -4.94
CA PRO A 12 -3.10 -11.66 -4.46
C PRO A 12 -3.64 -11.03 -3.17
N LEU A 13 -2.95 -10.09 -2.52
CA LEU A 13 -3.49 -9.42 -1.34
C LEU A 13 -4.75 -8.63 -1.72
N ASN A 14 -5.85 -8.81 -0.98
CA ASN A 14 -7.16 -8.24 -1.27
C ASN A 14 -7.62 -7.35 -0.11
N VAL A 15 -7.06 -6.15 -0.06
CA VAL A 15 -7.35 -5.11 0.94
C VAL A 15 -7.78 -3.82 0.24
N GLY A 16 -8.09 -2.78 1.00
CA GLY A 16 -8.67 -1.54 0.48
C GLY A 16 -7.81 -0.84 -0.59
N GLY A 17 -6.48 -0.87 -0.48
CA GLY A 17 -5.57 -0.24 -1.45
C GLY A 17 -5.27 -1.06 -2.70
N THR A 18 -5.52 -2.38 -2.69
CA THR A 18 -5.25 -3.29 -3.81
C THR A 18 -5.90 -2.83 -5.12
N ALA A 19 -7.15 -2.36 -5.07
CA ALA A 19 -7.98 -2.19 -6.26
C ALA A 19 -7.48 -1.08 -7.22
N ARG A 20 -6.91 0.01 -6.68
CA ARG A 20 -6.46 1.15 -7.51
C ARG A 20 -5.18 0.80 -8.26
N ALA A 21 -4.18 0.27 -7.56
CA ALA A 21 -2.92 -0.14 -8.16
C ALA A 21 -3.13 -1.22 -9.22
N PHE A 22 -3.98 -2.22 -8.93
CA PHE A 22 -4.32 -3.27 -9.89
C PHE A 22 -4.95 -2.73 -11.18
N ARG A 23 -5.98 -1.87 -11.07
CA ARG A 23 -6.61 -1.26 -12.25
C ARG A 23 -5.65 -0.39 -13.04
N PHE A 24 -4.81 0.38 -12.36
CA PHE A 24 -3.83 1.25 -13.03
C PHE A 24 -2.77 0.44 -13.78
N ALA A 25 -2.22 -0.60 -13.15
CA ALA A 25 -1.26 -1.50 -13.78
C ALA A 25 -1.85 -2.19 -15.03
N ASN A 26 -3.12 -2.61 -15.00
CA ASN A 26 -3.78 -3.19 -16.17
C ASN A 26 -4.15 -2.18 -17.26
N PHE A 27 -4.27 -0.89 -16.93
CA PHE A 27 -4.65 0.15 -17.88
C PHE A 27 -3.46 0.64 -18.73
N LEU A 28 -2.28 0.75 -18.14
CA LEU A 28 -1.06 1.24 -18.80
C LEU A 28 -0.67 0.49 -20.09
N PRO A 29 -0.82 -0.85 -20.16
CA PRO A 29 -0.52 -1.59 -21.38
C PRO A 29 -1.37 -1.20 -22.60
N ASN A 30 -2.53 -0.54 -22.43
CA ASN A 30 -3.31 0.02 -23.54
C ASN A 30 -2.61 1.18 -24.26
N TYR A 31 -1.56 1.74 -23.65
CA TYR A 31 -0.76 2.85 -24.19
C TYR A 31 0.69 2.43 -24.48
N ASP A 32 0.94 1.12 -24.66
CA ASP A 32 2.27 0.55 -24.89
C ASP A 32 3.30 0.86 -23.77
N ILE A 33 2.78 1.02 -22.55
CA ILE A 33 3.57 1.21 -21.35
C ILE A 33 3.64 -0.13 -20.62
N LYS A 34 4.86 -0.63 -20.39
CA LYS A 34 5.11 -1.85 -19.62
C LYS A 34 5.23 -1.52 -18.12
N PRO A 35 4.30 -1.97 -17.26
CA PRO A 35 4.36 -1.74 -15.83
C PRO A 35 5.25 -2.77 -15.14
N VAL A 36 6.03 -2.31 -14.16
CA VAL A 36 6.79 -3.16 -13.23
C VAL A 36 6.31 -2.85 -11.82
N VAL A 37 5.61 -3.78 -11.18
CA VAL A 37 4.99 -3.59 -9.88
C VAL A 37 5.86 -4.23 -8.81
N PHE A 38 6.35 -3.41 -7.88
CA PHE A 38 6.96 -3.87 -6.64
C PHE A 38 5.87 -3.99 -5.58
N THR A 39 5.66 -5.20 -5.07
CA THR A 39 4.62 -5.52 -4.09
C THR A 39 5.15 -6.38 -2.95
N LEU A 40 4.40 -6.43 -1.85
CA LEU A 40 4.69 -7.29 -0.71
C LEU A 40 4.70 -8.76 -1.12
N HIS A 41 5.70 -9.50 -0.66
CA HIS A 41 5.80 -10.94 -0.84
C HIS A 41 4.74 -11.67 0.02
N PRO A 42 4.03 -12.69 -0.51
CA PRO A 42 2.98 -13.41 0.21
C PRO A 42 3.40 -13.96 1.58
N ALA A 43 4.64 -14.44 1.70
CA ALA A 43 5.20 -14.92 2.97
C ALA A 43 5.21 -13.86 4.09
N SER A 44 5.18 -12.57 3.76
CA SER A 44 5.17 -11.46 4.72
C SER A 44 3.77 -10.91 5.01
N TYR A 45 2.70 -11.51 4.50
CA TYR A 45 1.35 -10.99 4.73
C TYR A 45 0.96 -11.00 6.21
N LEU A 46 1.25 -12.09 6.92
CA LEU A 46 0.98 -12.24 8.36
C LEU A 46 1.96 -11.43 9.24
N GLU A 47 3.05 -10.96 8.66
CA GLU A 47 4.05 -10.12 9.35
C GLU A 47 3.64 -8.65 9.36
N VAL A 48 2.72 -8.27 8.47
CA VAL A 48 2.33 -6.88 8.23
C VAL A 48 0.84 -6.65 8.50
N PHE A 49 -0.01 -7.59 8.14
CA PHE A 49 -1.46 -7.50 8.32
C PHE A 49 -1.93 -8.52 9.35
N GLU A 50 -2.79 -8.09 10.28
CA GLU A 50 -3.33 -8.97 11.34
C GLU A 50 -4.24 -10.06 10.76
N ASN A 51 -5.02 -9.74 9.73
CA ASN A 51 -5.94 -10.65 9.06
C ASN A 51 -5.90 -10.43 7.53
N PRO A 52 -4.82 -10.85 6.85
CA PRO A 52 -4.69 -10.64 5.41
C PRO A 52 -5.75 -11.46 4.67
N LYS A 53 -6.50 -10.79 3.79
CA LYS A 53 -7.38 -11.47 2.83
C LYS A 53 -6.64 -11.60 1.51
N THR A 54 -6.80 -12.73 0.84
CA THR A 54 -6.20 -12.98 -0.46
C THR A 54 -7.23 -13.41 -1.49
N ASP A 55 -7.01 -13.02 -2.73
CA ASP A 55 -7.81 -13.40 -3.89
C ASP A 55 -6.86 -13.70 -5.06
N ALA A 56 -6.53 -14.97 -5.22
CA ALA A 56 -5.62 -15.42 -6.27
C ALA A 56 -6.24 -15.29 -7.68
N ALA A 57 -7.57 -15.25 -7.80
CA ALA A 57 -8.23 -15.14 -9.10
C ALA A 57 -7.95 -13.79 -9.79
N LYS A 58 -7.61 -12.74 -9.02
CA LYS A 58 -7.18 -11.45 -9.56
C LYS A 58 -5.85 -11.50 -10.31
N LEU A 59 -4.97 -12.45 -10.01
CA LEU A 59 -3.72 -12.62 -10.76
C LEU A 59 -4.00 -13.08 -12.20
N ASN A 60 -5.05 -13.87 -12.41
CA ASN A 60 -5.46 -14.32 -13.74
C ASN A 60 -6.06 -13.19 -14.59
N GLN A 61 -6.46 -12.09 -13.95
CA GLN A 61 -7.00 -10.89 -14.61
C GLN A 61 -5.90 -9.85 -14.88
N LEU A 62 -4.64 -10.13 -14.53
CA LEU A 62 -3.54 -9.22 -14.78
C LEU A 62 -3.12 -9.30 -16.25
N ASP A 63 -2.90 -8.15 -16.89
CA ASP A 63 -2.35 -8.11 -18.25
C ASP A 63 -0.96 -8.80 -18.25
N PRO A 64 -0.69 -9.71 -19.20
CA PRO A 64 0.54 -10.50 -19.24
C PRO A 64 1.82 -9.66 -19.38
N ARG A 65 1.70 -8.38 -19.78
CA ARG A 65 2.84 -7.46 -19.89
C ARG A 65 3.23 -6.85 -18.54
N VAL A 66 2.38 -6.96 -17.52
CA VAL A 66 2.69 -6.48 -16.16
C VAL A 66 3.69 -7.43 -15.51
N GLU A 67 4.82 -6.87 -15.09
CA GLU A 67 5.86 -7.60 -14.37
C GLU A 67 5.66 -7.40 -12.87
N LEU A 68 5.67 -8.49 -12.11
CA LEU A 68 5.54 -8.46 -10.65
C LEU A 68 6.87 -8.79 -9.98
N ILE A 69 7.31 -7.91 -9.07
CA ILE A 69 8.48 -8.10 -8.22
C ILE A 69 8.00 -8.12 -6.77
N GLN A 70 8.15 -9.28 -6.13
CA GLN A 70 7.70 -9.49 -4.75
C GLN A 70 8.85 -9.27 -3.77
N VAL A 71 8.63 -8.40 -2.78
CA VAL A 71 9.64 -7.98 -1.80
C VAL A 71 9.20 -8.38 -0.40
N LYS A 72 10.08 -9.06 0.35
CA LYS A 72 9.82 -9.42 1.76
C LYS A 72 9.83 -8.17 2.63
N SER A 73 8.96 -8.15 3.63
CA SER A 73 8.97 -7.11 4.67
C SER A 73 9.53 -7.67 5.98
N GLU A 74 9.98 -6.78 6.85
CA GLU A 74 10.16 -7.11 8.25
C GLU A 74 8.79 -7.29 8.94
N ASN A 75 8.79 -7.95 10.12
CA ASN A 75 7.61 -8.07 10.95
C ASN A 75 7.27 -6.74 11.62
N ILE A 76 6.22 -6.09 11.11
CA ILE A 76 5.73 -4.79 11.58
C ILE A 76 4.79 -5.00 12.77
N ILE A 77 4.02 -6.10 12.77
CA ILE A 77 3.09 -6.40 13.85
C ILE A 77 3.83 -6.62 15.17
N SER A 78 4.94 -7.35 15.16
CA SER A 78 5.76 -7.57 16.36
C SER A 78 6.41 -6.27 16.87
N LYS A 79 6.57 -5.27 15.99
CA LYS A 79 7.09 -3.93 16.31
C LYS A 79 6.00 -2.95 16.77
N LYS A 80 4.71 -3.33 16.75
CA LYS A 80 3.64 -2.46 17.28
C LYS A 80 3.88 -2.25 18.78
N VAL A 81 4.30 -1.02 19.10
CA VAL A 81 4.47 -0.50 20.44
C VAL A 81 3.16 -0.69 21.24
N ASN A 82 3.31 -0.98 22.54
CA ASN A 82 2.22 -1.21 23.50
C ASN A 82 0.99 -0.32 23.23
N LYS A 83 -0.21 -0.92 23.12
CA LYS A 83 -1.45 -0.23 22.69
C LYS A 83 -1.71 1.11 23.41
N ILE A 84 -1.39 1.17 24.71
CA ILE A 84 -1.51 2.38 25.54
C ILE A 84 -0.52 3.47 25.10
N ARG A 85 0.73 3.11 24.83
CA ARG A 85 1.73 4.05 24.33
C ARG A 85 1.40 4.52 22.92
N ASN A 86 0.89 3.65 22.04
CA ASN A 86 0.43 4.06 20.71
C ASN A 86 -0.78 5.01 20.80
N PHE A 87 -1.74 4.73 21.68
CA PHE A 87 -2.86 5.62 21.98
C PHE A 87 -2.37 6.98 22.49
N LEU A 88 -1.49 7.00 23.50
CA LEU A 88 -0.93 8.24 24.04
C LEU A 88 -0.12 9.02 22.99
N GLN A 89 0.60 8.33 22.09
CA GLN A 89 1.32 9.00 21.01
C GLN A 89 0.38 9.59 19.96
N THR A 90 -0.64 8.85 19.51
CA THR A 90 -1.61 9.37 18.51
C THR A 90 -2.39 10.56 19.05
N TYR A 91 -2.83 10.48 20.30
CA TYR A 91 -3.73 11.49 20.89
C TYR A 91 -3.02 12.55 21.72
N PHE A 92 -1.75 12.42 22.09
CA PHE A 92 -1.04 13.46 22.84
C PHE A 92 0.24 13.98 22.15
N ASN A 93 0.64 13.46 20.97
CA ASN A 93 1.64 14.14 20.11
C ASN A 93 0.99 15.20 19.18
N PHE A 94 0.19 16.10 19.73
CA PHE A 94 -0.48 17.19 18.99
C PHE A 94 0.48 18.20 18.31
N HIS A 95 1.80 18.04 18.40
CA HIS A 95 2.77 19.04 17.98
C HIS A 95 3.75 18.66 16.87
N LYS A 96 3.56 17.55 16.13
CA LYS A 96 4.53 17.16 15.07
C LYS A 96 3.99 16.76 13.69
N GLY A 97 2.68 16.89 13.44
CA GLY A 97 2.15 16.73 12.07
C GLY A 97 2.40 18.00 11.24
N VAL A 98 3.56 18.11 10.57
CA VAL A 98 3.88 19.24 9.68
C VAL A 98 2.84 19.38 8.57
N GLU A 99 2.19 18.28 8.20
CA GLU A 99 1.13 18.20 7.19
C GLU A 99 -0.06 19.11 7.56
N ALA A 100 -0.64 18.97 8.75
CA ALA A 100 -1.80 19.77 9.15
C ALA A 100 -1.51 21.29 9.14
N LYS A 101 -0.26 21.69 9.41
CA LYS A 101 0.19 23.09 9.33
C LYS A 101 0.11 23.65 7.91
N TYR A 102 0.38 22.83 6.88
CA TYR A 102 0.29 23.26 5.48
C TYR A 102 -1.15 23.32 4.96
N TRP A 103 -2.02 22.42 5.40
CA TRP A 103 -3.43 22.42 5.00
C TRP A 103 -4.24 23.54 5.66
N LYS A 104 -3.92 23.92 6.91
CA LYS A 104 -4.60 25.01 7.62
C LYS A 104 -4.56 26.34 6.87
N LYS A 105 -3.49 26.65 6.14
CA LYS A 105 -3.37 27.90 5.37
C LYS A 105 -4.40 27.99 4.23
N ASN A 106 -4.87 26.85 3.73
CA ASN A 106 -5.74 26.77 2.55
C ASN A 106 -7.22 26.48 2.90
N LEU A 107 -7.57 26.33 4.18
CA LEU A 107 -8.89 25.85 4.57
C LEU A 107 -9.88 26.95 4.97
N ASN A 108 -9.49 28.23 5.12
CA ASN A 108 -10.40 29.35 5.47
C ASN A 108 -11.49 28.98 6.48
N ILE A 109 -11.13 28.25 7.54
CA ILE A 109 -12.03 28.00 8.67
C ILE A 109 -11.63 29.03 9.73
N GLU A 110 -12.41 30.12 9.80
CA GLU A 110 -12.45 31.03 10.95
C GLU A 110 -13.09 30.34 12.16
#